data_AF-A0AAN7VM83-F1
#
_entry.id   AF-A0AAN7VM83-F1
#
_cell.length_a   1.000
_cell.length_b   1.000
_cell.length_c   1.000
_cell.angle_alpha   90.00
_cell.angle_beta   90.00
_cell.angle_gamma   90.00
#
_symmetry.space_group_name_H-M   'P 1'
#
loop_
_entity.id
_entity.type
_entity.pdbx_description
1 polymer ?
#
loop_
_entity_poly.entity_id
_entity_poly.type
_entity_poly.pdbx_seq_one_letter_code
_entity_poly.pdbx_strand_id
1 'polypeptide(L)'
;MSERLDIILFGATGLTGKNCLKYLYKFTKLHGRSLTWGVAGRSKVKLETVLEECVPQTGQDLTKIPIIVADVNDSDSLNKMTSQTRLIINCCGPFDIYGEAVIIACLETGTHHIDVAGETFFMENMQYKYNRLAAQAGIYVVSACGVDSIPADLGIVFLQQNFKGTLNSVEWYVRLAEKEPKSPGPLLNFTTWESAIEGIGKLPQISTLRKKLFKKKIPNYEPPLSLRPQMYKSDLAKAWLVPFLGADRAVVNRTQRYFYEHKNKRPIQVNPYKAVGSAASVQFINFYKNIILFLVKYKYGRKLLLSFPSFFTAGMFGFENPSDEKNAKISYDIVFHGVGWDEEIPPSDTSFRNPPNKSIIGHVSGMNPGYGLTCICVTLSAIVLLTEPKNMPEEGGVYTPGAAFAKTSLVKQLNEHGVTFEIKSKM
;
A
#
# COMPACT_ATOMS: atom_id res chain seq x y z
N MET A 1 5.81 35.43 6.06
CA MET A 1 5.64 34.00 6.43
C MET A 1 6.71 33.24 5.67
N SER A 2 7.50 32.37 6.32
CA SER A 2 8.42 31.50 5.59
C SER A 2 7.63 30.60 4.65
N GLU A 3 8.11 30.41 3.43
CA GLU A 3 7.47 29.54 2.44
C GLU A 3 7.39 28.09 2.99
N ARG A 4 6.21 27.45 2.90
CA ARG A 4 6.02 26.06 3.35
C ARG A 4 6.86 25.13 2.47
N LEU A 5 7.51 24.12 3.07
CA LEU A 5 8.15 23.04 2.33
C LEU A 5 7.12 22.29 1.50
N ASP A 6 7.49 21.77 0.33
CA ASP A 6 6.58 20.94 -0.44
C ASP A 6 6.32 19.61 0.26
N ILE A 7 7.36 18.97 0.81
CA ILE A 7 7.27 17.64 1.42
C ILE A 7 8.05 17.58 2.74
N ILE A 8 7.46 17.03 3.79
CA ILE A 8 8.22 16.53 4.95
C ILE A 8 8.07 15.01 5.05
N LEU A 9 9.21 14.32 5.19
CA LEU A 9 9.26 12.90 5.51
C LEU A 9 9.28 12.71 7.04
N PHE A 10 8.16 12.28 7.60
CA PHE A 10 8.02 11.99 9.03
C PHE A 10 8.31 10.51 9.33
N GLY A 11 9.11 10.25 10.37
CA GLY A 11 9.62 8.91 10.67
C GLY A 11 10.91 8.58 9.90
N ALA A 12 11.70 9.60 9.52
CA ALA A 12 12.90 9.43 8.70
C ALA A 12 14.00 8.58 9.36
N THR A 13 13.99 8.43 10.69
CA THR A 13 14.93 7.56 11.41
C THR A 13 14.55 6.07 11.40
N GLY A 14 13.32 5.74 10.98
CA GLY A 14 12.87 4.36 10.81
C GLY A 14 13.42 3.73 9.53
N LEU A 15 13.35 2.40 9.40
CA LEU A 15 13.94 1.71 8.26
C LEU A 15 13.34 2.15 6.91
N THR A 16 12.01 2.24 6.82
CA THR A 16 11.32 2.73 5.61
C THR A 16 11.65 4.19 5.34
N GLY A 17 11.59 5.05 6.36
CA GLY A 17 11.91 6.48 6.21
C GLY A 17 13.35 6.71 5.72
N LYS A 18 14.34 6.05 6.34
CA LYS A 18 15.74 6.13 5.90
C LYS A 18 15.90 5.73 4.43
N ASN A 19 15.22 4.65 4.00
CA ASN A 19 15.27 4.22 2.60
C ASN A 19 14.53 5.16 1.64
N CYS A 20 13.55 5.94 2.11
CA CYS A 20 12.86 6.93 1.28
C CYS A 20 13.76 8.09 0.86
N LEU A 21 14.77 8.46 1.66
CA LEU A 21 15.57 9.68 1.43
C LEU A 21 16.23 9.74 0.05
N LYS A 22 16.86 8.65 -0.39
CA LYS A 22 17.49 8.59 -1.72
C LYS A 22 16.49 8.78 -2.86
N TYR A 23 15.27 8.25 -2.70
CA TYR A 23 14.21 8.38 -3.70
C TYR A 23 13.57 9.76 -3.66
N LEU A 24 13.36 10.32 -2.47
CA LEU A 24 12.86 11.67 -2.28
C LEU A 24 13.83 12.69 -2.90
N TYR A 25 15.13 12.57 -2.60
CA TYR A 25 16.15 13.39 -3.24
C TYR A 25 16.15 13.26 -4.76
N LYS A 26 16.11 12.02 -5.29
CA LYS A 26 16.09 11.78 -6.75
C LYS A 26 14.86 12.41 -7.38
N PHE A 27 13.67 12.07 -6.91
CA PHE A 27 12.40 12.37 -7.59
C PHE A 27 11.94 13.82 -7.47
N THR A 28 12.38 14.53 -6.43
CA THR A 28 12.14 15.98 -6.27
C THR A 28 12.88 16.83 -7.30
N LYS A 29 13.91 16.27 -7.96
CA LYS A 29 14.70 16.92 -9.02
C LYS A 29 14.39 16.40 -10.44
N LEU A 30 13.77 15.23 -10.56
CA LEU A 30 13.45 14.64 -11.87
C LEU A 30 12.47 15.51 -12.65
N HIS A 31 12.51 15.40 -13.98
CA HIS A 31 11.63 16.11 -14.91
C HIS A 31 11.63 17.65 -14.72
N GLY A 32 12.77 18.23 -14.30
CA GLY A 32 12.92 19.67 -14.09
C GLY A 32 12.18 20.20 -12.86
N ARG A 33 11.73 19.32 -11.95
CA ARG A 33 11.13 19.71 -10.68
C ARG A 33 12.18 20.36 -9.76
N SER A 34 11.70 21.24 -8.88
CA SER A 34 12.49 21.83 -7.81
C SER A 34 11.65 21.85 -6.53
N LEU A 35 11.30 20.66 -6.03
CA LEU A 35 10.48 20.53 -4.82
C LEU A 35 11.35 20.65 -3.58
N THR A 36 10.94 21.50 -2.65
CA THR A 36 11.58 21.66 -1.34
C THR A 36 11.14 20.55 -0.39
N TRP A 37 12.06 19.99 0.37
CA TRP A 37 11.71 18.93 1.31
C TRP A 37 12.54 18.94 2.58
N GLY A 38 11.99 18.35 3.64
CA GLY A 38 12.61 18.22 4.95
C GLY A 38 12.38 16.85 5.58
N VAL A 39 13.04 16.60 6.71
CA VAL A 39 12.88 15.37 7.50
C VAL A 39 12.37 15.68 8.89
N ALA A 40 11.56 14.77 9.44
CA ALA A 40 11.03 14.91 10.78
C ALA A 40 11.04 13.62 11.59
N GLY A 41 11.18 13.77 12.90
CA GLY A 41 11.21 12.70 13.89
C GLY A 41 11.58 13.19 15.29
N ARG A 42 11.63 12.29 16.27
CA ARG A 42 11.78 12.64 17.69
C ARG A 42 13.19 13.09 18.10
N SER A 43 14.21 12.66 17.36
CA SER A 43 15.61 12.89 17.74
C SER A 43 16.33 13.62 16.61
N LYS A 44 16.66 14.89 16.85
CA LYS A 44 17.44 15.72 15.92
C LYS A 44 18.76 15.06 15.54
N VAL A 45 19.50 14.56 16.53
CA VAL A 45 20.79 13.88 16.33
C VAL A 45 20.66 12.68 15.38
N LYS A 46 19.64 11.83 15.56
CA LYS A 46 19.43 10.69 14.65
C LYS A 46 19.03 11.12 13.25
N LEU A 47 18.32 12.25 13.10
CA LEU A 47 17.98 12.80 11.79
C LEU A 47 19.22 13.32 11.07
N GLU A 48 20.11 14.03 11.78
CA GLU A 48 21.41 14.49 11.28
C GLU A 48 22.24 13.28 10.79
N THR A 49 22.40 12.25 11.62
CA THR A 49 23.12 11.02 11.26
C THR A 49 22.54 10.35 10.01
N VAL A 50 21.22 10.25 9.91
CA VAL A 50 20.57 9.59 8.76
C VAL A 50 20.76 10.38 7.46
N LEU A 51 20.80 11.72 7.52
CA LEU A 51 21.12 12.55 6.36
C LEU A 51 22.58 12.36 5.92
N GLU A 52 23.52 12.31 6.87
CA GLU A 52 24.94 12.02 6.62
C GLU A 52 25.13 10.64 5.96
N GLU A 53 24.48 9.60 6.49
CA GLU A 53 24.52 8.24 5.93
C GLU A 53 23.93 8.13 4.51
N CYS A 54 23.10 9.09 4.11
CA CYS A 54 22.50 9.13 2.77
C CYS A 54 23.38 9.87 1.74
N VAL A 55 24.38 10.65 2.18
CA VAL A 55 25.31 11.37 1.29
C VAL A 55 26.02 10.43 0.30
N PRO A 56 26.59 9.26 0.70
CA PRO A 56 27.25 8.36 -0.24
C PRO A 56 26.32 7.78 -1.31
N GLN A 57 25.01 7.69 -1.02
CA GLN A 57 24.01 7.13 -1.93
C GLN A 57 23.50 8.15 -2.95
N THR A 58 23.53 9.44 -2.59
CA THR A 58 23.03 10.54 -3.42
C THR A 58 24.15 11.34 -4.10
N GLY A 59 25.39 11.22 -3.61
CA GLY A 59 26.56 11.97 -4.04
C GLY A 59 26.49 13.47 -3.69
N GLN A 60 25.63 13.84 -2.73
CA GLN A 60 25.22 15.23 -2.50
C GLN A 60 25.13 15.53 -1.02
N ASP A 61 25.49 16.76 -0.66
CA ASP A 61 25.41 17.24 0.71
C ASP A 61 23.94 17.49 1.09
N LEU A 62 23.45 16.68 2.02
CA LEU A 62 22.09 16.75 2.56
C LEU A 62 22.02 17.48 3.91
N THR A 63 23.14 18.02 4.42
CA THR A 63 23.17 18.70 5.73
C THR A 63 22.31 19.96 5.78
N LYS A 64 22.01 20.56 4.61
CA LYS A 64 21.13 21.73 4.47
C LYS A 64 19.65 21.39 4.45
N ILE A 65 19.29 20.10 4.43
CA ILE A 65 17.88 19.69 4.47
C ILE A 65 17.27 20.09 5.82
N PRO A 66 16.13 20.81 5.84
CA PRO A 66 15.47 21.18 7.08
C PRO A 66 15.13 19.97 7.94
N ILE A 67 15.46 20.07 9.23
CA ILE A 67 15.16 19.08 10.26
C ILE A 67 14.11 19.64 11.19
N ILE A 68 13.01 18.90 11.38
CA ILE A 68 11.92 19.26 12.27
C ILE A 68 11.75 18.18 13.34
N VAL A 69 11.83 18.58 14.61
CA VAL A 69 11.59 17.67 15.73
C VAL A 69 10.08 17.57 15.96
N ALA A 70 9.55 16.35 15.94
CA ALA A 70 8.14 16.05 16.18
C ALA A 70 7.98 14.69 16.87
N ASP A 71 7.08 14.62 17.85
CA ASP A 71 6.70 13.42 18.57
C ASP A 71 5.20 13.16 18.41
N VAL A 72 4.85 11.90 18.11
CA VAL A 72 3.45 11.46 17.95
C VAL A 72 2.63 11.58 19.23
N ASN A 73 3.28 11.69 20.39
CA ASN A 73 2.63 11.89 21.69
C ASN A 73 2.49 13.38 22.07
N ASP A 74 2.95 14.30 21.21
CA ASP A 74 2.90 15.74 21.44
C ASP A 74 2.20 16.43 20.26
N SER A 75 0.92 16.76 20.46
CA SER A 75 0.07 17.40 19.45
C SER A 75 0.60 18.75 18.95
N ASP A 76 1.21 19.54 19.84
CA ASP A 76 1.75 20.85 19.47
C ASP A 76 2.97 20.68 18.55
N SER A 77 3.79 19.67 18.82
CA SER A 77 4.91 19.32 17.94
C SER A 77 4.43 18.86 16.55
N LEU A 78 3.34 18.08 16.49
CA LEU A 78 2.75 17.63 15.22
C LEU A 78 2.16 18.80 14.43
N ASN A 79 1.43 19.71 15.09
CA ASN A 79 0.87 20.91 14.47
C ASN A 79 1.96 21.88 13.98
N LYS A 80 3.04 22.01 14.75
CA LYS A 80 4.22 22.78 14.31
C LYS A 80 4.89 22.16 13.09
N MET A 81 5.00 20.84 13.01
CA MET A 81 5.57 20.16 11.84
C MET A 81 4.68 20.30 10.61
N THR A 82 3.40 19.98 10.75
CA THR A 82 2.44 19.94 9.64
C THR A 82 2.16 21.32 9.05
N SER A 83 2.14 22.38 9.86
CA SER A 83 2.00 23.77 9.38
C SER A 83 3.16 24.28 8.52
N GLN A 84 4.33 23.63 8.59
CA GLN A 84 5.52 24.01 7.82
C GLN A 84 5.63 23.32 6.45
N THR A 85 4.68 22.45 6.07
CA THR A 85 4.74 21.75 4.78
C THR A 85 3.38 21.62 4.11
N ARG A 86 3.36 21.44 2.79
CA ARG A 86 2.16 21.15 1.99
C ARG A 86 1.75 19.68 2.07
N LEU A 87 2.71 18.77 2.28
CA LEU A 87 2.45 17.33 2.33
C LEU A 87 3.37 16.60 3.32
N ILE A 88 2.80 15.68 4.08
CA ILE A 88 3.53 14.73 4.92
C ILE A 88 3.58 13.35 4.25
N ILE A 89 4.79 12.81 4.10
CA ILE A 89 5.01 11.37 3.92
C ILE A 89 5.21 10.79 5.32
N ASN A 90 4.24 10.01 5.81
CA ASN A 90 4.26 9.39 7.11
C ASN A 90 4.78 7.95 7.03
N CYS A 91 5.99 7.72 7.56
CA CYS A 91 6.56 6.39 7.76
C CYS A 91 6.61 5.96 9.24
N CYS A 92 5.85 6.64 10.11
CA CYS A 92 5.78 6.33 11.53
C CYS A 92 4.61 5.36 11.84
N GLY A 93 4.90 4.06 11.76
CA GLY A 93 4.00 2.99 12.22
C GLY A 93 4.39 2.43 13.60
N PRO A 94 3.58 1.52 14.20
CA PRO A 94 2.31 0.99 13.69
C PRO A 94 1.20 2.05 13.58
N PHE A 95 0.45 2.06 12.47
CA PHE A 95 -0.47 3.16 12.14
C PHE A 95 -1.76 3.12 12.96
N ASP A 96 -2.21 1.94 13.38
CA ASP A 96 -3.31 1.77 14.33
C ASP A 96 -3.06 2.46 15.69
N ILE A 97 -1.80 2.80 16.00
CA ILE A 97 -1.40 3.47 17.25
C ILE A 97 -1.06 4.94 16.97
N TYR A 98 -0.17 5.20 16.03
CA TYR A 98 0.43 6.53 15.84
C TYR A 98 -0.14 7.31 14.65
N GLY A 99 -0.83 6.64 13.73
CA GLY A 99 -1.23 7.24 12.45
C GLY A 99 -2.31 8.32 12.57
N GLU A 100 -3.28 8.12 13.48
CA GLU A 100 -4.44 9.01 13.61
C GLU A 100 -4.04 10.42 14.08
N ALA A 101 -3.12 10.53 15.04
CA ALA A 101 -2.66 11.83 15.56
C ALA A 101 -2.03 12.70 14.45
N VAL A 102 -1.28 12.08 13.54
CA VAL A 102 -0.66 12.79 12.41
C VAL A 102 -1.72 13.25 11.40
N ILE A 103 -2.75 12.43 11.14
CA ILE A 103 -3.86 12.81 10.25
C ILE A 103 -4.63 13.99 10.84
N ILE A 104 -4.94 13.98 12.15
CA ILE A 104 -5.62 15.09 12.82
C ILE A 104 -4.82 16.39 12.64
N ALA A 105 -3.52 16.37 12.95
CA ALA A 105 -2.66 17.55 12.77
C ALA A 105 -2.66 18.05 11.31
N CYS A 106 -2.55 17.13 10.34
CA CYS A 106 -2.62 17.48 8.93
C CYS A 106 -3.94 18.17 8.55
N LEU A 107 -5.07 17.70 9.09
CA LEU A 107 -6.38 18.30 8.85
C LEU A 107 -6.50 19.69 9.47
N GLU A 108 -5.96 19.89 10.68
CA GLU A 108 -5.95 21.16 11.39
C GLU A 108 -5.10 22.23 10.67
N THR A 109 -3.99 21.84 10.05
CA THR A 109 -3.05 22.79 9.43
C THR A 109 -3.17 22.93 7.91
N GLY A 110 -4.13 22.26 7.25
CA GLY A 110 -4.27 22.37 5.80
C GLY A 110 -3.17 21.63 5.03
N THR A 111 -2.79 20.43 5.48
CA THR A 111 -1.63 19.67 4.96
C THR A 111 -2.04 18.31 4.43
N HIS A 112 -1.61 17.95 3.23
CA HIS A 112 -1.87 16.63 2.65
C HIS A 112 -1.11 15.53 3.40
N HIS A 113 -1.66 14.32 3.40
CA HIS A 113 -1.09 13.19 4.11
C HIS A 113 -1.03 11.97 3.19
N ILE A 114 0.14 11.33 3.18
CA ILE A 114 0.37 10.04 2.55
C ILE A 114 1.09 9.13 3.53
N ASP A 115 0.71 7.85 3.57
CA ASP A 115 1.37 6.84 4.39
C ASP A 115 1.60 5.51 3.65
N VAL A 116 2.28 4.59 4.33
CA VAL A 116 2.52 3.20 3.90
C VAL A 116 1.76 2.19 4.77
N ALA A 117 0.61 2.57 5.32
CA ALA A 117 -0.15 1.72 6.23
C ALA A 117 -0.60 0.42 5.56
N GLY A 118 -0.47 -0.69 6.29
CA GLY A 118 -0.92 -2.02 5.89
C GLY A 118 -2.12 -2.52 6.72
N GLU A 119 -2.60 -1.71 7.66
CA GLU A 119 -3.62 -2.08 8.62
C GLU A 119 -5.01 -1.73 8.09
N THR A 120 -5.79 -2.75 7.71
CA THR A 120 -7.14 -2.56 7.13
C THR A 120 -8.08 -1.78 8.05
N PHE A 121 -8.03 -2.08 9.36
CA PHE A 121 -8.89 -1.40 10.32
C PHE A 121 -8.55 0.10 10.40
N PHE A 122 -7.27 0.45 10.57
CA PHE A 122 -6.80 1.84 10.55
C PHE A 122 -7.36 2.60 9.34
N MET A 123 -7.07 2.10 8.13
CA MET A 123 -7.43 2.79 6.89
C MET A 123 -8.95 3.01 6.74
N GLU A 124 -9.76 1.98 7.02
CA GLU A 124 -11.22 2.10 6.97
C GLU A 124 -11.76 3.02 8.07
N ASN A 125 -11.12 3.02 9.24
CA ASN A 125 -11.53 3.85 10.37
C ASN A 125 -11.20 5.33 10.11
N MET A 126 -10.05 5.62 9.49
CA MET A 126 -9.70 6.99 9.07
C MET A 126 -10.70 7.49 8.03
N GLN A 127 -11.10 6.65 7.07
CA GLN A 127 -12.14 7.02 6.11
C GLN A 127 -13.47 7.30 6.82
N TYR A 128 -13.87 6.45 7.76
CA TYR A 128 -15.11 6.64 8.50
C TYR A 128 -15.14 7.94 9.31
N LYS A 129 -14.05 8.26 10.01
CA LYS A 129 -13.96 9.43 10.88
C LYS A 129 -13.74 10.73 10.09
N TYR A 130 -12.86 10.71 9.09
CA TYR A 130 -12.25 11.94 8.57
C TYR A 130 -12.56 12.24 7.10
N ASN A 131 -13.19 11.35 6.34
CA ASN A 131 -13.44 11.61 4.90
C ASN A 131 -14.15 12.93 4.64
N ARG A 132 -15.20 13.24 5.41
CA ARG A 132 -15.95 14.50 5.27
C ARG A 132 -15.12 15.72 5.66
N LEU A 133 -14.36 15.63 6.75
CA LEU A 133 -13.52 16.74 7.23
C LEU A 133 -12.40 17.04 6.25
N ALA A 134 -11.76 15.99 5.72
CA ALA A 134 -10.73 16.09 4.68
C ALA A 134 -11.30 16.72 3.38
N ALA A 135 -12.50 16.32 2.94
CA ALA A 135 -13.18 16.92 1.80
C ALA A 135 -13.47 18.41 1.99
N GLN A 136 -14.02 18.79 3.15
CA GLN A 136 -14.33 20.17 3.50
C GLN A 136 -13.08 21.05 3.56
N ALA A 137 -11.95 20.49 4.02
CA ALA A 137 -10.68 21.20 4.09
C ALA A 137 -9.91 21.22 2.76
N GLY A 138 -10.37 20.49 1.72
CA GLY A 138 -9.63 20.32 0.46
C GLY A 138 -8.33 19.53 0.64
N ILE A 139 -8.24 18.67 1.66
CA ILE A 139 -7.04 17.92 2.01
C ILE A 139 -7.17 16.47 1.55
N TYR A 140 -6.15 15.96 0.88
CA TYR A 140 -6.04 14.54 0.56
C TYR A 140 -5.31 13.79 1.67
N VAL A 141 -5.93 12.70 2.13
CA VAL A 141 -5.33 11.67 2.98
C VAL A 141 -5.31 10.38 2.16
N VAL A 142 -4.14 9.90 1.77
CA VAL A 142 -4.01 8.70 0.93
C VAL A 142 -3.14 7.66 1.62
N SER A 143 -3.79 6.62 2.13
CA SER A 143 -3.11 5.54 2.84
C SER A 143 -2.71 4.38 1.91
N ALA A 144 -1.84 3.51 2.40
CA ALA A 144 -1.35 2.32 1.69
C ALA A 144 -0.61 2.63 0.38
N CYS A 145 0.17 3.71 0.36
CA CYS A 145 1.03 4.08 -0.77
C CYS A 145 2.34 3.28 -0.82
N GLY A 146 2.36 2.05 -0.30
CA GLY A 146 3.50 1.13 -0.32
C GLY A 146 3.30 -0.08 -1.24
N VAL A 147 4.26 -1.02 -1.22
CA VAL A 147 4.16 -2.28 -2.00
C VAL A 147 2.97 -3.14 -1.58
N ASP A 148 2.51 -2.99 -0.34
CA ASP A 148 1.42 -3.77 0.22
C ASP A 148 0.07 -3.49 -0.43
N SER A 149 -0.06 -2.44 -1.27
CA SER A 149 -1.32 -2.17 -1.97
C SER A 149 -1.19 -1.45 -3.30
N ILE A 150 -0.18 -0.61 -3.55
CA ILE A 150 -0.07 0.09 -4.85
C ILE A 150 -0.04 -0.88 -6.04
N PRO A 151 0.83 -1.91 -6.05
CA PRO A 151 0.87 -2.87 -7.15
C PRO A 151 -0.48 -3.57 -7.39
N ALA A 152 -1.18 -3.99 -6.33
CA ALA A 152 -2.48 -4.64 -6.45
C ALA A 152 -3.58 -3.68 -6.91
N ASP A 153 -3.70 -2.52 -6.25
CA ASP A 153 -4.78 -1.57 -6.46
C ASP A 153 -4.66 -0.84 -7.82
N LEU A 154 -3.49 -0.25 -8.10
CA LEU A 154 -3.24 0.34 -9.42
C LEU A 154 -3.10 -0.73 -10.51
N GLY A 155 -2.74 -1.97 -10.17
CA GLY A 155 -2.74 -3.08 -11.12
C GLY A 155 -4.15 -3.38 -11.66
N ILE A 156 -5.15 -3.38 -10.78
CA ILE A 156 -6.56 -3.51 -11.18
C ILE A 156 -7.03 -2.31 -12.00
N VAL A 157 -6.68 -1.09 -11.58
CA VAL A 157 -7.00 0.13 -12.37
C VAL A 157 -6.37 0.07 -13.77
N PHE A 158 -5.09 -0.31 -13.85
CA PHE A 158 -4.37 -0.46 -15.10
C PHE A 158 -4.99 -1.53 -16.00
N LEU A 159 -5.37 -2.68 -15.44
CA LEU A 159 -6.06 -3.74 -16.17
C LEU A 159 -7.41 -3.26 -16.70
N GLN A 160 -8.19 -2.57 -15.87
CA GLN A 160 -9.48 -1.99 -16.24
C GLN A 160 -9.36 -0.98 -17.37
N GLN A 161 -8.33 -0.12 -17.35
CA GLN A 161 -8.06 0.86 -18.41
C GLN A 161 -7.63 0.22 -19.74
N ASN A 162 -7.08 -0.99 -19.68
CA ASN A 162 -6.58 -1.72 -20.86
C ASN A 162 -7.55 -2.79 -21.38
N PHE A 163 -8.67 -3.01 -20.70
CA PHE A 163 -9.72 -3.94 -21.10
C PHE A 163 -10.77 -3.19 -21.93
N LYS A 164 -10.97 -3.60 -23.18
CA LYS A 164 -12.05 -3.06 -24.04
C LYS A 164 -13.33 -3.87 -23.77
N GLY A 165 -14.44 -3.21 -23.46
CA GLY A 165 -15.65 -3.87 -22.96
C GLY A 165 -15.68 -3.94 -21.43
N THR A 166 -16.49 -4.84 -20.88
CA THR A 166 -16.73 -4.91 -19.44
C THR A 166 -15.87 -5.95 -18.74
N LEU A 167 -14.92 -5.52 -17.91
CA LEU A 167 -14.17 -6.40 -17.03
C LEU A 167 -15.04 -6.82 -15.83
N ASN A 168 -15.34 -8.12 -15.69
CA ASN A 168 -16.21 -8.63 -14.62
C ASN A 168 -15.44 -8.89 -13.33
N SER A 169 -14.34 -9.63 -13.46
CA SER A 169 -13.65 -10.21 -12.33
C SER A 169 -12.17 -10.42 -12.60
N VAL A 170 -11.36 -10.30 -11.55
CA VAL A 170 -9.92 -10.52 -11.60
C VAL A 170 -9.49 -11.43 -10.46
N GLU A 171 -8.81 -12.52 -10.80
CA GLU A 171 -7.96 -13.23 -9.85
C GLU A 171 -6.53 -12.72 -10.00
N TRP A 172 -5.81 -12.57 -8.89
CA TRP A 172 -4.39 -12.25 -8.98
C TRP A 172 -3.53 -13.17 -8.12
N TYR A 173 -2.31 -13.39 -8.59
CA TYR A 173 -1.38 -14.37 -8.06
C TYR A 173 -0.06 -13.66 -7.70
N VAL A 174 0.15 -13.44 -6.41
CA VAL A 174 1.37 -12.83 -5.87
C VAL A 174 2.45 -13.89 -5.72
N ARG A 175 3.64 -13.61 -6.26
CA ARG A 175 4.85 -14.42 -6.13
C ARG A 175 5.97 -13.56 -5.55
N LEU A 176 6.56 -14.07 -4.48
CA LEU A 176 7.82 -13.57 -3.94
C LEU A 176 8.88 -14.63 -4.23
N ALA A 177 9.98 -14.22 -4.85
CA ALA A 177 11.08 -15.11 -5.17
C ALA A 177 12.41 -14.49 -4.72
N GLU A 178 13.35 -15.34 -4.34
CA GLU A 178 14.72 -14.96 -4.02
C GLU A 178 15.65 -15.61 -5.04
N LYS A 179 16.55 -14.82 -5.64
CA LYS A 179 17.56 -15.33 -6.56
C LYS A 179 18.57 -16.21 -5.82
N GLU A 180 18.95 -17.33 -6.43
CA GLU A 180 19.99 -18.20 -5.91
C GLU A 180 21.40 -17.60 -6.14
N PRO A 181 22.37 -17.83 -5.23
CA PRO A 181 22.19 -18.48 -3.94
C PRO A 181 21.47 -17.56 -2.94
N LYS A 182 20.58 -18.15 -2.12
CA LYS A 182 19.86 -17.42 -1.06
C LYS A 182 20.82 -16.75 -0.06
N SER A 183 20.44 -15.57 0.39
CA SER A 183 21.17 -14.82 1.41
C SER A 183 20.58 -15.08 2.81
N PRO A 184 21.39 -15.06 3.88
CA PRO A 184 20.91 -15.22 5.24
C PRO A 184 20.07 -14.01 5.70
N GLY A 185 19.39 -14.18 6.84
CA GLY A 185 18.61 -13.12 7.48
C GLY A 185 17.14 -13.04 7.02
N PRO A 186 16.34 -12.20 7.71
CA PRO A 186 14.90 -12.09 7.46
C PRO A 186 14.59 -11.35 6.15
N LEU A 187 13.36 -11.53 5.66
CA LEU A 187 12.84 -10.81 4.49
C LEU A 187 12.29 -9.43 4.89
N LEU A 188 11.66 -9.35 6.06
CA LEU A 188 11.04 -8.14 6.61
C LEU A 188 11.47 -7.98 8.08
N ASN A 189 11.46 -6.75 8.57
CA ASN A 189 11.94 -6.48 9.93
C ASN A 189 10.80 -6.64 10.97
N PHE A 190 11.17 -6.50 12.24
CA PHE A 190 10.25 -6.64 13.36
C PHE A 190 9.11 -5.62 13.34
N THR A 191 9.35 -4.37 12.93
CA THR A 191 8.31 -3.33 12.94
C THR A 191 7.17 -3.64 11.95
N THR A 192 7.48 -4.28 10.82
CA THR A 192 6.44 -4.76 9.90
C THR A 192 5.63 -5.91 10.53
N TRP A 193 6.31 -6.80 11.27
CA TRP A 193 5.63 -7.87 12.00
C TRP A 193 4.72 -7.35 13.11
N GLU A 194 5.20 -6.38 13.89
CA GLU A 194 4.42 -5.73 14.95
C GLU A 194 3.14 -5.09 14.38
N SER A 195 3.28 -4.36 13.26
CA SER A 195 2.13 -3.76 12.55
C SER A 195 1.14 -4.83 12.07
N ALA A 196 1.63 -5.96 11.55
CA ALA A 196 0.77 -7.08 11.15
C ALA A 196 0.01 -7.69 12.34
N ILE A 197 0.68 -7.90 13.48
CA ILE A 197 0.04 -8.44 14.69
C ILE A 197 -1.04 -7.51 15.24
N GLU A 198 -0.76 -6.20 15.30
CA GLU A 198 -1.75 -5.22 15.73
C GLU A 198 -2.96 -5.17 14.77
N GLY A 199 -2.71 -5.14 13.46
CA GLY A 199 -3.76 -5.15 12.45
C GLY A 199 -4.63 -6.42 12.51
N ILE A 200 -4.03 -7.60 12.65
CA ILE A 200 -4.78 -8.87 12.80
C ILE A 200 -5.61 -8.84 14.09
N GLY A 201 -5.08 -8.27 15.18
CA GLY A 201 -5.78 -8.10 16.45
C GLY A 201 -7.07 -7.28 16.36
N LYS A 202 -7.21 -6.44 15.33
CA LYS A 202 -8.40 -5.59 15.09
C LYS A 202 -9.42 -6.18 14.11
N LEU A 203 -9.11 -7.30 13.43
CA LEU A 203 -10.01 -7.93 12.45
C LEU A 203 -11.46 -8.16 12.95
N PRO A 204 -11.71 -8.57 14.22
CA PRO A 204 -13.08 -8.76 14.71
C PRO A 204 -13.94 -7.48 14.64
N GLN A 205 -13.31 -6.30 14.70
CA GLN A 205 -13.99 -5.00 14.72
C GLN A 205 -14.33 -4.49 13.31
N ILE A 206 -13.67 -5.01 12.27
CA ILE A 206 -13.84 -4.56 10.89
C ILE A 206 -15.29 -4.73 10.42
N SER A 207 -15.95 -5.84 10.77
CA SER A 207 -17.33 -6.08 10.34
C SER A 207 -18.29 -4.99 10.83
N THR A 208 -18.16 -4.56 12.08
CA THR A 208 -18.95 -3.48 12.69
C THR A 208 -18.62 -2.13 12.07
N LEU A 209 -17.33 -1.86 11.82
CA LEU A 209 -16.90 -0.62 11.15
C LEU A 209 -17.47 -0.52 9.74
N ARG A 210 -17.38 -1.59 8.94
CA ARG A 210 -17.90 -1.63 7.56
C ARG A 210 -19.41 -1.39 7.50
N LYS A 211 -20.18 -1.90 8.47
CA LYS A 211 -21.63 -1.60 8.56
C LYS A 211 -21.91 -0.10 8.73
N LYS A 212 -21.04 0.64 9.43
CA LYS A 212 -21.17 2.09 9.64
C LYS A 212 -20.67 2.89 8.45
N LEU A 213 -19.51 2.50 7.89
CA LEU A 213 -18.84 3.18 6.79
C LEU A 213 -19.59 3.02 5.46
N PHE A 214 -20.03 1.80 5.15
CA PHE A 214 -20.55 1.44 3.84
C PHE A 214 -22.09 1.34 3.82
N LYS A 215 -22.76 2.49 3.97
CA LYS A 215 -24.23 2.56 4.03
C LYS A 215 -24.93 2.14 2.73
N LYS A 216 -24.38 2.52 1.57
CA LYS A 216 -24.92 2.15 0.26
C LYS A 216 -24.53 0.70 -0.07
N LYS A 217 -25.44 -0.21 -0.38
CA LYS A 217 -25.01 -1.56 -0.76
C LYS A 217 -24.50 -1.56 -2.20
N ILE A 218 -23.41 -2.29 -2.45
CA ILE A 218 -23.02 -2.65 -3.82
C ILE A 218 -23.95 -3.80 -4.23
N PRO A 219 -24.60 -3.72 -5.41
CA PRO A 219 -25.43 -4.81 -5.90
C PRO A 219 -24.63 -6.10 -6.08
N ASN A 220 -25.32 -7.24 -6.03
CA ASN A 220 -24.71 -8.51 -6.41
C ASN A 220 -24.63 -8.55 -7.95
N TYR A 221 -23.40 -8.67 -8.46
CA TYR A 221 -23.13 -8.74 -9.89
C TYR A 221 -22.86 -10.18 -10.31
N GLU A 222 -23.29 -10.49 -11.53
CA GLU A 222 -23.24 -11.83 -12.09
C GLU A 222 -22.41 -11.85 -13.39
N PRO A 223 -21.72 -12.96 -13.67
CA PRO A 223 -21.56 -14.13 -12.81
C PRO A 223 -20.63 -13.83 -11.62
N PRO A 224 -20.80 -14.51 -10.46
CA PRO A 224 -20.01 -14.26 -9.27
C PRO A 224 -18.59 -14.82 -9.42
N LEU A 225 -17.63 -14.14 -8.79
CA LEU A 225 -16.27 -14.66 -8.65
C LEU A 225 -16.15 -15.53 -7.38
N SER A 226 -16.27 -16.84 -7.56
CA SER A 226 -16.11 -17.82 -6.48
C SER A 226 -14.64 -17.97 -6.04
N LEU A 227 -14.44 -18.21 -4.74
CA LEU A 227 -13.12 -18.55 -4.22
C LEU A 227 -12.69 -19.96 -4.69
N ARG A 228 -11.43 -20.09 -5.09
CA ARG A 228 -10.81 -21.40 -5.35
C ARG A 228 -10.78 -22.29 -4.10
N PRO A 229 -10.87 -23.62 -4.26
CA PRO A 229 -10.68 -24.58 -3.17
C PRO A 229 -9.31 -24.40 -2.48
N GLN A 230 -9.21 -24.79 -1.21
CA GLN A 230 -8.00 -24.60 -0.40
C GLN A 230 -6.74 -25.27 -1.00
N MET A 231 -6.90 -26.41 -1.68
CA MET A 231 -5.84 -27.17 -2.32
C MET A 231 -5.98 -27.12 -3.83
N TYR A 232 -5.84 -25.92 -4.40
CA TYR A 232 -5.98 -25.71 -5.83
C TYR A 232 -4.63 -25.43 -6.49
N LYS A 233 -4.32 -26.19 -7.55
CA LYS A 233 -3.19 -25.94 -8.44
C LYS A 233 -3.71 -25.21 -9.68
N SER A 234 -3.19 -24.01 -9.92
CA SER A 234 -3.55 -23.20 -11.08
C SER A 234 -2.59 -23.50 -12.23
N ASP A 235 -3.15 -23.86 -13.38
CA ASP A 235 -2.38 -24.01 -14.62
C ASP A 235 -1.83 -22.67 -15.11
N LEU A 236 -2.62 -21.60 -14.93
CA LEU A 236 -2.23 -20.24 -15.30
C LEU A 236 -1.06 -19.73 -14.46
N ALA A 237 -1.15 -19.84 -13.13
CA ALA A 237 -0.07 -19.44 -12.25
C ALA A 237 1.09 -20.45 -12.21
N LYS A 238 0.91 -21.65 -12.80
CA LYS A 238 1.81 -22.82 -12.68
C LYS A 238 2.23 -23.09 -11.23
N ALA A 239 1.30 -22.95 -10.30
CA ALA A 239 1.56 -22.96 -8.87
C ALA A 239 0.35 -23.41 -8.06
N TRP A 240 0.60 -23.81 -6.82
CA TRP A 240 -0.46 -24.00 -5.83
C TRP A 240 -0.89 -22.65 -5.27
N LEU A 241 -2.18 -22.47 -5.02
CA LEU A 241 -2.73 -21.21 -4.54
C LEU A 241 -3.11 -21.28 -3.07
N VAL A 242 -2.79 -20.22 -2.34
CA VAL A 242 -3.30 -19.96 -0.99
C VAL A 242 -3.98 -18.59 -0.99
N PRO A 243 -5.18 -18.41 -0.41
CA PRO A 243 -5.76 -17.08 -0.27
C PRO A 243 -4.77 -16.11 0.38
N PHE A 244 -4.56 -14.96 -0.26
CA PHE A 244 -3.65 -13.95 0.27
C PHE A 244 -4.38 -13.09 1.31
N LEU A 245 -3.80 -12.92 2.49
CA LEU A 245 -4.44 -12.30 3.66
C LEU A 245 -3.90 -10.89 3.96
N GLY A 246 -3.36 -10.21 2.95
CA GLY A 246 -2.95 -8.81 3.04
C GLY A 246 -4.12 -7.83 3.01
N ALA A 247 -3.83 -6.55 3.20
CA ALA A 247 -4.81 -5.47 3.12
C ALA A 247 -5.25 -5.15 1.68
N ASP A 248 -4.52 -5.64 0.68
CA ASP A 248 -4.69 -5.38 -0.75
C ASP A 248 -6.15 -5.53 -1.19
N ARG A 249 -6.80 -6.63 -0.79
CA ARG A 249 -8.20 -6.89 -1.17
C ARG A 249 -9.13 -5.82 -0.62
N ALA A 250 -8.90 -5.38 0.62
CA ALA A 250 -9.72 -4.34 1.24
C ALA A 250 -9.49 -2.99 0.54
N VAL A 251 -8.25 -2.67 0.20
CA VAL A 251 -7.90 -1.46 -0.56
C VAL A 251 -8.52 -1.47 -1.96
N VAL A 252 -8.36 -2.55 -2.73
CA VAL A 252 -8.96 -2.69 -4.07
C VAL A 252 -10.48 -2.60 -4.01
N ASN A 253 -11.12 -3.28 -3.05
CA ASN A 253 -12.57 -3.20 -2.89
C ASN A 253 -13.05 -1.77 -2.57
N ARG A 254 -12.28 -1.01 -1.79
CA ARG A 254 -12.57 0.41 -1.52
C ARG A 254 -12.41 1.28 -2.77
N THR A 255 -11.39 1.04 -3.59
CA THR A 255 -11.24 1.70 -4.90
C THR A 255 -12.42 1.40 -5.83
N GLN A 256 -12.78 0.13 -5.99
CA GLN A 256 -13.90 -0.28 -6.85
C GLN A 256 -15.23 0.30 -6.37
N ARG A 257 -15.40 0.37 -5.05
CA ARG A 257 -16.55 1.04 -4.44
C ARG A 257 -16.59 2.54 -4.73
N TYR A 258 -15.47 3.24 -4.59
CA TYR A 258 -15.37 4.65 -4.92
C TYR A 258 -15.76 4.91 -6.38
N PHE A 259 -15.27 4.09 -7.32
CA PHE A 259 -15.66 4.21 -8.73
C PHE A 259 -17.15 3.95 -8.97
N TYR A 260 -17.76 3.01 -8.25
CA TYR A 260 -19.20 2.80 -8.32
C TYR A 260 -20.01 3.97 -7.76
N GLU A 261 -19.62 4.49 -6.59
CA GLU A 261 -20.36 5.53 -5.90
C GLU A 261 -20.23 6.90 -6.56
N HIS A 262 -19.06 7.21 -7.14
CA HIS A 262 -18.74 8.57 -7.63
C HIS A 262 -18.49 8.66 -9.14
N LYS A 263 -18.22 7.54 -9.82
CA LYS A 263 -17.85 7.54 -11.25
C LYS A 263 -18.77 6.65 -12.09
N ASN A 264 -19.85 6.14 -11.51
CA ASN A 264 -20.82 5.26 -12.16
C ASN A 264 -20.13 4.12 -12.94
N LYS A 265 -19.22 3.40 -12.28
CA LYS A 265 -18.56 2.23 -12.87
C LYS A 265 -19.01 0.94 -12.20
N ARG A 266 -19.16 -0.13 -12.97
CA ARG A 266 -19.38 -1.48 -12.45
C ARG A 266 -18.14 -1.90 -11.63
N PRO A 267 -18.29 -2.28 -10.35
CA PRO A 267 -17.20 -2.84 -9.56
C PRO A 267 -16.65 -4.13 -10.16
N ILE A 268 -15.33 -4.25 -10.20
CA ILE A 268 -14.65 -5.50 -10.54
C ILE A 268 -14.62 -6.39 -9.30
N GLN A 269 -15.04 -7.64 -9.46
CA GLN A 269 -14.94 -8.65 -8.39
C GLN A 269 -13.51 -9.18 -8.29
N VAL A 270 -12.95 -9.32 -7.09
CA VAL A 270 -11.54 -9.69 -6.94
C VAL A 270 -11.25 -10.77 -5.89
N ASN A 271 -10.35 -11.69 -6.24
CA ASN A 271 -9.81 -12.71 -5.33
C ASN A 271 -8.27 -12.76 -5.41
N PRO A 272 -7.58 -12.42 -4.31
CA PRO A 272 -6.12 -12.46 -4.25
C PRO A 272 -5.60 -13.83 -3.79
N TYR A 273 -4.53 -14.29 -4.42
CA TYR A 273 -3.85 -15.54 -4.07
C TYR A 273 -2.34 -15.33 -3.96
N LYS A 274 -1.72 -16.10 -3.07
CA LYS A 274 -0.27 -16.33 -3.03
C LYS A 274 0.03 -17.61 -3.82
N ALA A 275 0.90 -17.51 -4.80
CA ALA A 275 1.41 -18.64 -5.57
C ALA A 275 2.58 -19.30 -4.83
N VAL A 276 2.49 -20.62 -4.59
CA VAL A 276 3.52 -21.41 -3.91
C VAL A 276 3.88 -22.67 -4.70
N GLY A 277 5.11 -23.16 -4.52
CA GLY A 277 5.67 -24.23 -5.34
C GLY A 277 5.09 -25.62 -5.10
N SER A 278 4.46 -25.88 -3.94
CA SER A 278 3.99 -27.22 -3.58
C SER A 278 2.74 -27.23 -2.69
N ALA A 279 2.00 -28.34 -2.75
CA ALA A 279 0.90 -28.64 -1.84
C ALA A 279 1.35 -28.66 -0.37
N ALA A 280 2.56 -29.13 -0.08
CA ALA A 280 3.13 -29.13 1.26
C ALA A 280 3.31 -27.69 1.80
N SER A 281 3.74 -26.76 0.94
CA SER A 281 3.83 -25.34 1.30
C SER A 281 2.47 -24.73 1.65
N VAL A 282 1.39 -25.15 0.96
CA VAL A 282 0.02 -24.72 1.30
C VAL A 282 -0.36 -25.14 2.72
N GLN A 283 -0.11 -26.41 3.07
CA GLN A 283 -0.41 -26.94 4.39
C GLN A 283 0.42 -26.25 5.48
N PHE A 284 1.72 -26.08 5.24
CA PHE A 284 2.62 -25.38 6.14
C PHE A 284 2.15 -23.94 6.41
N ILE A 285 1.80 -23.18 5.38
CA ILE A 285 1.29 -21.81 5.53
C ILE A 285 -0.03 -21.80 6.31
N ASN A 286 -0.94 -22.72 6.02
CA ASN A 286 -2.21 -22.81 6.74
C ASN A 286 -2.04 -23.15 8.22
N PHE A 287 -1.08 -24.02 8.55
CA PHE A 287 -0.74 -24.37 9.93
C PHE A 287 -0.28 -23.14 10.72
N TYR A 288 0.74 -22.42 10.24
CA TYR A 288 1.23 -21.21 10.91
C TYR A 288 0.18 -20.11 10.98
N LYS A 289 -0.58 -19.90 9.90
CA LYS A 289 -1.71 -18.96 9.88
C LYS A 289 -2.69 -19.24 11.00
N ASN A 290 -3.10 -20.49 11.18
CA ASN A 290 -4.08 -20.85 12.20
C ASN A 290 -3.53 -20.64 13.62
N ILE A 291 -2.24 -20.94 13.85
CA ILE A 291 -1.55 -20.64 15.11
C ILE A 291 -1.54 -19.14 15.40
N ILE A 292 -1.14 -18.32 14.42
CA ILE A 292 -1.09 -16.86 14.56
C ILE A 292 -2.49 -16.32 14.86
N LEU A 293 -3.51 -16.70 14.08
CA LEU A 293 -4.90 -16.26 14.27
C LEU A 293 -5.48 -16.69 15.62
N PHE A 294 -5.03 -17.81 16.18
CA PHE A 294 -5.41 -18.25 17.51
C PHE A 294 -4.72 -17.41 18.60
N LEU A 295 -3.39 -17.28 18.53
CA LEU A 295 -2.59 -16.61 19.55
C LEU A 295 -2.86 -15.11 19.63
N VAL A 296 -3.11 -14.44 18.50
CA VAL A 296 -3.39 -12.99 18.48
C VAL A 296 -4.59 -12.60 19.33
N LYS A 297 -5.55 -13.51 19.53
CA LYS A 297 -6.76 -13.23 20.32
C LYS A 297 -6.43 -12.92 21.79
N TYR A 298 -5.32 -13.44 22.30
CA TYR A 298 -4.97 -13.37 23.72
C TYR A 298 -3.74 -12.47 23.94
N LYS A 299 -3.74 -11.68 25.02
CA LYS A 299 -2.64 -10.79 25.38
C LYS A 299 -1.29 -11.52 25.47
N TYR A 300 -1.25 -12.66 26.15
CA TYR A 300 -0.04 -13.48 26.26
C TYR A 300 0.36 -14.12 24.92
N GLY A 301 -0.61 -14.49 24.09
CA GLY A 301 -0.35 -15.00 22.74
C GLY A 301 0.28 -13.94 21.83
N ARG A 302 -0.19 -12.69 21.87
CA ARG A 302 0.47 -11.56 21.17
C ARG A 302 1.89 -11.34 21.67
N LYS A 303 2.11 -11.33 22.98
CA LYS A 303 3.46 -11.21 23.56
C LYS A 303 4.39 -12.30 23.04
N LEU A 304 3.90 -13.54 22.94
CA LEU A 304 4.65 -14.68 22.40
C LEU A 304 4.99 -14.50 20.91
N LEU A 305 4.00 -14.10 20.10
CA LEU A 305 4.20 -13.81 18.67
C LEU A 305 5.25 -12.72 18.43
N LEU A 306 5.23 -11.66 19.26
CA LEU A 306 6.18 -10.55 19.19
C LEU A 306 7.57 -10.90 19.73
N SER A 307 7.65 -11.82 20.70
CA SER A 307 8.94 -12.24 21.28
C SER A 307 9.72 -13.21 20.38
N PHE A 308 9.01 -13.97 19.53
CA PHE A 308 9.64 -15.00 18.67
C PHE A 308 9.20 -14.86 17.19
N PRO A 309 9.42 -13.69 16.55
CA PRO A 309 8.95 -13.43 15.18
C PRO A 309 9.48 -14.45 14.18
N SER A 310 10.78 -14.78 14.23
CA SER A 310 11.40 -15.73 13.30
C SER A 310 10.81 -17.14 13.41
N PHE A 311 10.45 -17.58 14.62
CA PHE A 311 9.86 -18.90 14.83
C PHE A 311 8.45 -18.97 14.23
N PHE A 312 7.58 -18.00 14.56
CA PHE A 312 6.20 -17.99 14.10
C PHE A 312 6.02 -17.62 12.63
N THR A 313 7.10 -17.22 11.96
CA THR A 313 7.07 -16.82 10.54
C THR A 313 8.05 -17.60 9.68
N ALA A 314 8.65 -18.68 10.22
CA ALA A 314 9.65 -19.50 9.55
C ALA A 314 10.81 -18.67 8.95
N GLY A 315 11.29 -17.67 9.69
CA GLY A 315 12.39 -16.78 9.31
C GLY A 315 12.01 -15.63 8.37
N MET A 316 10.73 -15.47 8.01
CA MET A 316 10.30 -14.35 7.15
C MET A 316 10.49 -12.99 7.85
N PHE A 317 10.19 -12.92 9.14
CA PHE A 317 10.37 -11.72 9.96
C PHE A 317 11.40 -11.95 11.05
N GLY A 318 12.16 -10.91 11.41
CA GLY A 318 13.16 -10.97 12.47
C GLY A 318 13.47 -9.61 13.08
N PHE A 319 14.22 -9.60 14.19
CA PHE A 319 14.66 -8.37 14.85
C PHE A 319 15.72 -7.60 14.06
N GLU A 320 16.51 -8.32 13.27
CA GLU A 320 17.48 -7.73 12.36
C GLU A 320 16.79 -7.12 11.14
N ASN A 321 17.39 -6.06 10.60
CA ASN A 321 16.94 -5.51 9.33
C ASN A 321 17.44 -6.40 8.18
N PRO A 322 16.64 -6.58 7.12
CA PRO A 322 17.09 -7.29 5.92
C PRO A 322 18.32 -6.60 5.30
N SER A 323 19.34 -7.37 4.94
CA SER A 323 20.55 -6.84 4.33
C SER A 323 20.31 -6.31 2.92
N ASP A 324 21.17 -5.39 2.45
CA ASP A 324 21.09 -4.87 1.09
C ASP A 324 21.27 -6.00 0.05
N GLU A 325 22.14 -6.96 0.32
CA GLU A 325 22.33 -8.15 -0.51
C GLU A 325 21.04 -8.99 -0.61
N LYS A 326 20.40 -9.27 0.54
CA LYS A 326 19.11 -9.98 0.60
C LYS A 326 18.07 -9.23 -0.24
N ASN A 327 17.88 -7.94 0.04
CA ASN A 327 16.90 -7.09 -0.63
C ASN A 327 17.11 -7.02 -2.16
N ALA A 328 18.36 -6.98 -2.62
CA ALA A 328 18.70 -6.95 -4.05
C ALA A 328 18.37 -8.26 -4.79
N LYS A 329 18.20 -9.37 -4.07
CA LYS A 329 17.85 -10.69 -4.63
C LYS A 329 16.36 -11.00 -4.61
N ILE A 330 15.56 -10.22 -3.88
CA ILE A 330 14.11 -10.45 -3.79
C ILE A 330 13.40 -9.79 -4.97
N SER A 331 12.65 -10.60 -5.72
CA SER A 331 11.68 -10.12 -6.70
C SER A 331 10.26 -10.31 -6.21
N TYR A 332 9.40 -9.43 -6.71
CA TYR A 332 7.97 -9.42 -6.51
C TYR A 332 7.29 -9.42 -7.87
N ASP A 333 6.30 -10.28 -8.05
CA ASP A 333 5.52 -10.40 -9.28
C ASP A 333 4.05 -10.68 -8.91
N ILE A 334 3.14 -9.89 -9.47
CA ILE A 334 1.71 -10.16 -9.44
C ILE A 334 1.26 -10.42 -10.86
N VAL A 335 0.67 -11.59 -11.08
CA VAL A 335 -0.04 -11.92 -12.31
C VAL A 335 -1.52 -11.68 -12.09
N PHE A 336 -2.14 -10.82 -12.89
CA PHE A 336 -3.58 -10.55 -12.89
C PHE A 336 -4.22 -11.29 -14.05
N HIS A 337 -5.26 -12.06 -13.76
CA HIS A 337 -6.10 -12.69 -14.76
C HIS A 337 -7.50 -12.10 -14.69
N GLY A 338 -7.79 -11.21 -15.63
CA GLY A 338 -9.09 -10.58 -15.80
C GLY A 338 -9.94 -11.32 -16.81
N VAL A 339 -11.22 -11.50 -16.49
CA VAL A 339 -12.22 -12.05 -17.42
C VAL A 339 -13.44 -11.15 -17.46
N GLY A 340 -14.06 -11.06 -18.63
CA GLY A 340 -15.20 -10.19 -18.88
C GLY A 340 -15.77 -10.38 -20.27
N TRP A 341 -16.24 -9.29 -20.84
CA TRP A 341 -16.96 -9.28 -22.10
C TRP A 341 -16.42 -8.23 -23.07
N ASP A 342 -16.56 -8.47 -24.38
CA ASP A 342 -16.37 -7.42 -25.38
C ASP A 342 -17.44 -6.32 -25.28
N GLU A 343 -18.62 -6.68 -24.78
CA GLU A 343 -19.76 -5.80 -24.60
C GLU A 343 -19.55 -4.79 -23.47
N GLU A 344 -20.01 -3.56 -23.70
CA GLU A 344 -20.15 -2.53 -22.66
C GLU A 344 -21.49 -2.74 -21.94
N ILE A 345 -21.42 -3.19 -20.69
CA ILE A 345 -22.56 -3.50 -19.85
C ILE A 345 -22.78 -2.32 -18.92
N PRO A 346 -23.98 -1.70 -18.91
CA PRO A 346 -24.28 -0.62 -18.00
C PRO A 346 -24.03 -1.01 -16.54
N PRO A 347 -23.42 -0.14 -15.71
CA PRO A 347 -23.22 -0.39 -14.28
C PRO A 347 -24.51 -0.73 -13.52
N SER A 348 -25.65 -0.21 -13.98
CA SER A 348 -26.96 -0.50 -13.39
C SER A 348 -27.48 -1.90 -13.72
N ASP A 349 -26.95 -2.57 -14.75
CA ASP A 349 -27.38 -3.90 -15.16
C ASP A 349 -26.71 -4.99 -14.31
N THR A 350 -27.45 -5.42 -13.29
CA THR A 350 -27.09 -6.53 -12.41
C THR A 350 -27.70 -7.85 -12.88
N SER A 351 -28.43 -7.84 -13.99
CA SER A 351 -29.18 -8.96 -14.56
C SER A 351 -28.45 -9.67 -15.71
N PHE A 352 -27.36 -9.11 -16.22
CA PHE A 352 -26.52 -9.76 -17.22
C PHE A 352 -25.97 -11.12 -16.72
N ARG A 353 -26.15 -12.20 -17.50
CA ARG A 353 -25.79 -13.59 -17.11
C ARG A 353 -24.88 -14.31 -18.10
N ASN A 354 -24.56 -13.72 -19.25
CA ASN A 354 -23.78 -14.43 -20.26
C ASN A 354 -22.40 -14.80 -19.69
N PRO A 355 -21.86 -15.99 -19.99
CA PRO A 355 -20.49 -16.33 -19.59
C PRO A 355 -19.47 -15.32 -20.15
N PRO A 356 -18.41 -14.97 -19.40
CA PRO A 356 -17.32 -14.16 -19.92
C PRO A 356 -16.74 -14.76 -21.20
N ASN A 357 -16.60 -13.96 -22.25
CA ASN A 357 -16.09 -14.37 -23.56
C ASN A 357 -14.68 -13.81 -23.85
N LYS A 358 -14.14 -12.99 -22.94
CA LYS A 358 -12.88 -12.28 -23.13
C LYS A 358 -12.00 -12.33 -21.90
N SER A 359 -10.68 -12.36 -22.10
CA SER A 359 -9.70 -12.34 -21.02
C SER A 359 -8.53 -11.40 -21.26
N ILE A 360 -7.88 -11.00 -20.17
CA ILE A 360 -6.68 -10.17 -20.17
C ILE A 360 -5.71 -10.67 -19.10
N ILE A 361 -4.42 -10.70 -19.42
CA ILE A 361 -3.36 -10.99 -18.46
C ILE A 361 -2.50 -9.75 -18.27
N GLY A 362 -2.52 -9.21 -17.06
CA GLY A 362 -1.65 -8.11 -16.64
C GLY A 362 -0.57 -8.62 -15.69
N HIS A 363 0.59 -7.96 -15.70
CA HIS A 363 1.66 -8.22 -14.74
C HIS A 363 2.05 -6.92 -14.06
N VAL A 364 2.30 -7.00 -12.75
CA VAL A 364 2.97 -5.94 -11.98
C VAL A 364 4.17 -6.56 -11.27
N SER A 365 5.38 -6.13 -11.61
CA SER A 365 6.62 -6.73 -11.10
C SER A 365 7.65 -5.70 -10.65
N GLY A 366 8.58 -6.12 -9.81
CA GLY A 366 9.68 -5.28 -9.35
C GLY A 366 10.67 -6.03 -8.45
N MET A 367 11.72 -5.31 -8.04
CA MET A 367 12.77 -5.81 -7.15
C MET A 367 12.73 -5.09 -5.81
N ASN A 368 13.26 -5.74 -4.76
CA ASN A 368 13.30 -5.18 -3.41
C ASN A 368 11.93 -4.65 -2.95
N PRO A 369 10.89 -5.51 -2.86
CA PRO A 369 9.53 -5.07 -2.54
C PRO A 369 9.44 -4.34 -1.20
N GLY A 370 10.12 -4.85 -0.17
CA GLY A 370 9.99 -4.37 1.22
C GLY A 370 10.35 -2.89 1.38
N TYR A 371 11.58 -2.50 1.04
CA TYR A 371 12.10 -1.15 1.32
C TYR A 371 12.57 -0.38 0.09
N GLY A 372 12.73 -1.03 -1.06
CA GLY A 372 12.99 -0.32 -2.32
C GLY A 372 11.68 0.15 -2.95
N LEU A 373 10.85 -0.82 -3.35
CA LEU A 373 9.60 -0.59 -4.08
C LEU A 373 8.61 0.23 -3.26
N THR A 374 8.42 -0.08 -1.97
CA THR A 374 7.61 0.73 -1.04
C THR A 374 8.03 2.20 -1.03
N CYS A 375 9.34 2.47 -0.97
CA CYS A 375 9.85 3.84 -0.92
C CYS A 375 9.65 4.57 -2.26
N ILE A 376 9.79 3.86 -3.39
CA ILE A 376 9.48 4.40 -4.72
C ILE A 376 7.99 4.76 -4.81
N CYS A 377 7.12 3.82 -4.42
CA CYS A 377 5.67 3.97 -4.41
C CYS A 377 5.21 5.19 -3.61
N VAL A 378 5.64 5.30 -2.35
CA VAL A 378 5.16 6.39 -1.46
C VAL A 378 5.69 7.75 -1.90
N THR A 379 6.95 7.81 -2.33
CA THR A 379 7.59 9.07 -2.76
C THR A 379 6.97 9.59 -4.04
N LEU A 380 6.77 8.73 -5.05
CA LEU A 380 6.12 9.14 -6.29
C LEU A 380 4.66 9.52 -6.08
N SER A 381 3.95 8.82 -5.18
CA SER A 381 2.57 9.18 -4.81
C SER A 381 2.50 10.61 -4.26
N ALA A 382 3.42 10.97 -3.36
CA ALA A 382 3.52 12.33 -2.82
C ALA A 382 3.83 13.39 -3.86
N ILE A 383 4.79 13.12 -4.74
CA ILE A 383 5.17 14.06 -5.80
C ILE A 383 4.01 14.23 -6.78
N VAL A 384 3.40 13.14 -7.24
CA VAL A 384 2.26 13.18 -8.16
C VAL A 384 1.09 13.96 -7.57
N LEU A 385 0.78 13.77 -6.28
CA LEU A 385 -0.28 14.52 -5.60
C LEU A 385 -0.03 16.03 -5.69
N LEU A 386 1.20 16.48 -5.47
CA LEU A 386 1.56 17.89 -5.51
C LEU A 386 1.69 18.46 -6.93
N THR A 387 2.16 17.66 -7.89
CA THR A 387 2.45 18.13 -9.25
C THR A 387 1.29 17.97 -10.22
N GLU A 388 0.31 17.11 -9.91
CA GLU A 388 -0.85 16.84 -10.77
C GLU A 388 -2.21 17.07 -10.06
N PRO A 389 -2.43 18.20 -9.37
CA PRO A 389 -3.67 18.41 -8.61
C PRO A 389 -4.93 18.36 -9.49
N LYS A 390 -4.83 18.67 -10.78
CA LYS A 390 -5.94 18.60 -11.75
C LYS A 390 -6.39 17.17 -12.07
N ASN A 391 -5.55 16.17 -11.80
CA ASN A 391 -5.82 14.76 -12.07
C ASN A 391 -6.27 14.00 -10.81
N MET A 392 -6.25 14.65 -9.63
CA MET A 392 -6.74 14.10 -8.37
C MET A 392 -8.29 14.08 -8.35
N PRO A 393 -8.92 13.39 -7.38
CA PRO A 393 -10.36 13.54 -7.12
C PRO A 393 -10.77 15.01 -6.98
N GLU A 394 -12.01 15.35 -7.34
CA GLU A 394 -12.48 16.74 -7.38
C GLU A 394 -12.47 17.42 -6.00
N GLU A 395 -12.65 16.64 -4.94
CA GLU A 395 -12.62 17.10 -3.55
C GLU A 395 -11.49 16.41 -2.79
N GLY A 396 -11.05 17.04 -1.69
CA GLY A 396 -10.26 16.36 -0.66
C GLY A 396 -11.01 15.14 -0.10
N GLY A 397 -10.37 14.38 0.77
CA GLY A 397 -10.97 13.15 1.29
C GLY A 397 -9.95 12.13 1.73
N VAL A 398 -10.45 10.98 2.18
CA VAL A 398 -9.63 9.83 2.55
C VAL A 398 -9.74 8.77 1.46
N TYR A 399 -8.66 8.60 0.71
CA TYR A 399 -8.62 7.80 -0.51
C TYR A 399 -7.70 6.59 -0.39
N THR A 400 -7.99 5.59 -1.20
CA THR A 400 -7.03 4.55 -1.59
C THR A 400 -6.14 5.04 -2.73
N PRO A 401 -4.98 4.42 -2.97
CA PRO A 401 -4.11 4.83 -4.09
C PRO A 401 -4.82 4.76 -5.45
N GLY A 402 -5.60 3.70 -5.69
CA GLY A 402 -6.38 3.54 -6.92
C GLY A 402 -7.46 4.58 -7.10
N ALA A 403 -8.15 4.98 -6.04
CA ALA A 403 -9.15 6.06 -6.11
C ALA A 403 -8.48 7.43 -6.36
N ALA A 404 -7.35 7.68 -5.71
CA ALA A 404 -6.62 8.95 -5.78
C ALA A 404 -5.88 9.15 -7.11
N PHE A 405 -5.21 8.11 -7.59
CA PHE A 405 -4.20 8.24 -8.66
C PHE A 405 -4.61 7.61 -9.99
N ALA A 406 -5.84 7.11 -10.15
CA ALA A 406 -6.26 6.44 -11.38
C ALA A 406 -6.14 7.31 -12.66
N LYS A 407 -6.17 8.63 -12.55
CA LYS A 407 -6.07 9.56 -13.68
C LYS A 407 -4.72 10.27 -13.78
N THR A 408 -3.77 9.94 -12.92
CA THR A 408 -2.47 10.62 -12.85
C THR A 408 -1.39 9.85 -13.61
N SER A 409 -0.20 10.44 -13.74
CA SER A 409 0.95 9.74 -14.32
C SER A 409 1.65 8.75 -13.38
N LEU A 410 1.09 8.44 -12.19
CA LEU A 410 1.76 7.60 -11.18
C LEU A 410 2.19 6.24 -11.74
N VAL A 411 1.31 5.52 -12.45
CA VAL A 411 1.65 4.22 -13.07
C VAL A 411 2.79 4.36 -14.09
N LYS A 412 2.79 5.43 -14.88
CA LYS A 412 3.85 5.71 -15.84
C LYS A 412 5.19 5.98 -15.13
N GLN A 413 5.19 6.82 -14.10
CA GLN A 413 6.40 7.11 -13.33
C GLN A 413 6.92 5.89 -12.57
N LEU A 414 6.03 5.03 -12.09
CA LEU A 414 6.37 3.75 -11.47
C LEU A 414 7.09 2.81 -12.47
N ASN A 415 6.57 2.71 -13.70
CA ASN A 415 7.21 1.97 -14.79
C ASN A 415 8.63 2.44 -15.08
N GLU A 416 8.84 3.76 -15.13
CA GLU A 416 10.15 4.37 -15.38
C GLU A 416 11.16 4.09 -14.24
N HIS A 417 10.69 3.64 -13.07
CA HIS A 417 11.48 3.50 -11.85
C HIS A 417 11.49 2.10 -11.25
N GLY A 418 11.21 1.06 -12.06
CA GLY A 418 11.43 -0.34 -11.67
C GLY A 418 10.22 -1.02 -11.03
N VAL A 419 9.02 -0.45 -11.15
CA VAL A 419 7.75 -1.11 -10.86
C VAL A 419 7.00 -1.27 -12.19
N THR A 420 7.15 -2.43 -12.83
CA THR A 420 6.68 -2.66 -14.20
C THR A 420 5.24 -3.15 -14.22
N PHE A 421 4.34 -2.35 -14.78
CA PHE A 421 2.96 -2.61 -15.16
C PHE A 421 2.91 -2.91 -16.66
N GLU A 422 2.47 -4.11 -17.03
CA GLU A 422 2.41 -4.54 -18.44
C GLU A 422 1.20 -5.44 -18.71
N ILE A 423 0.75 -5.47 -19.97
CA ILE A 423 -0.25 -6.44 -20.45
C ILE A 423 0.48 -7.51 -21.26
N LYS A 424 0.43 -8.76 -20.81
CA LYS A 424 1.10 -9.89 -21.47
C LYS A 424 0.27 -10.52 -22.57
N SER A 425 -1.05 -10.56 -22.42
CA SER A 425 -1.95 -11.07 -23.45
C SER A 425 -3.34 -10.48 -23.33
N LYS A 426 -4.02 -10.41 -24.48
CA LYS A 426 -5.44 -10.15 -24.63
C LYS A 426 -5.97 -11.28 -25.51
N MET A 427 -6.94 -12.03 -25.02
CA MET A 427 -7.56 -13.14 -25.74
C MET A 427 -9.06 -12.93 -25.83
#